data_AF-A0A946SJU0-F1
#
_entry.id   AF-A0A946SJU0-F1
#
_cell.length_a   1.000
_cell.length_b   1.000
_cell.length_c   1.000
_cell.angle_alpha   90.00
_cell.angle_beta   90.00
_cell.angle_gamma   90.00
#
_symmetry.space_group_name_H-M   'P 1'
#
loop_
_entity.id
_entity.type
_entity.pdbx_description
1 polymer ?
#
loop_
_entity_poly.entity_id
_entity_poly.type
_entity_poly.pdbx_seq_one_letter_code
_entity_poly.pdbx_strand_id
1 'polypeptide(L)'
;MSTHARGDVEITLIENDYDPDTTDTTYETTFVYLVRRAGIQEVHTDHHLGVLFPQETWFRILRETGFEVRERLAAPGQDYPILLCRR
;
A
#
# COMPACT_ATOMS: atom_id res chain seq x y z
N MET A 1 10.32 -0.13 -5.41
CA MET A 1 11.25 -1.28 -5.35
C MET A 1 12.02 -1.22 -4.05
N SER A 2 12.04 -2.31 -3.31
CA SER A 2 12.82 -2.45 -2.08
C SER A 2 13.53 -3.80 -2.04
N THR A 3 14.67 -3.86 -1.35
CA THR A 3 15.42 -5.10 -1.15
C THR A 3 15.69 -5.26 0.34
N HIS A 4 15.41 -6.45 0.85
CA HIS A 4 15.64 -6.81 2.24
C HIS A 4 16.33 -8.18 2.32
N ALA A 5 17.22 -8.36 3.29
CA ALA A 5 17.95 -9.60 3.48
C ALA A 5 17.99 -10.01 4.95
N ARG A 6 17.90 -11.32 5.21
CA ARG A 6 18.09 -11.92 6.53
C ARG A 6 18.66 -13.32 6.39
N GLY A 7 19.83 -13.56 6.98
CA GLY A 7 20.52 -14.85 6.86
C GLY A 7 20.93 -15.10 5.41
N ASP A 8 20.54 -16.24 4.86
CA ASP A 8 20.79 -16.69 3.50
C ASP A 8 19.64 -16.36 2.52
N VAL A 9 18.67 -15.55 2.96
CA VAL A 9 17.52 -15.13 2.17
C VAL A 9 17.60 -13.65 1.85
N GLU A 10 17.49 -13.33 0.56
CA GLU A 10 17.34 -11.97 0.04
C GLU A 10 16.06 -11.89 -0.79
N ILE A 11 15.28 -10.84 -0.59
CA ILE A 11 14.03 -10.59 -1.33
C ILE A 11 14.09 -9.18 -1.89
N THR A 12 13.96 -9.08 -3.21
CA THR A 12 13.65 -7.81 -3.88
C THR A 12 12.17 -7.80 -4.26
N LEU A 13 11.47 -6.76 -3.85
CA LEU A 13 10.08 -6.50 -4.19
C LEU A 13 10.00 -5.35 -5.19
N ILE A 14 9.26 -5.58 -6.27
CA ILE A 14 8.83 -4.55 -7.22
C ILE A 14 7.31 -4.49 -7.15
N GLU A 15 6.79 -3.29 -6.94
CA GLU A 15 5.36 -2.98 -6.93
C GLU A 15 5.09 -2.07 -8.11
N ASN A 16 4.01 -2.36 -8.83
CA ASN A 16 3.52 -1.53 -9.92
C ASN A 16 2.01 -1.36 -9.78
N ASP A 17 1.61 -0.19 -9.27
CA ASP A 17 0.22 0.23 -9.21
C ASP A 17 -0.21 0.83 -10.56
N TYR A 18 -1.40 0.46 -11.01
CA TYR A 18 -1.99 0.92 -12.25
C TYR A 18 -3.49 1.13 -12.07
N ASP A 19 -3.92 2.36 -12.32
CA ASP A 19 -5.33 2.73 -12.32
C ASP A 19 -5.70 3.31 -13.70
N PRO A 20 -6.40 2.54 -14.56
CA PRO A 20 -6.87 3.02 -15.85
C PRO A 20 -8.12 3.90 -15.75
N ASP A 21 -8.90 3.82 -14.66
CA ASP A 21 -10.16 4.54 -14.46
C ASP A 21 -10.23 5.19 -13.07
N THR A 22 -9.60 6.35 -12.98
CA THR A 22 -9.59 7.19 -11.77
C THR A 22 -10.97 7.66 -11.27
N THR A 23 -12.07 7.33 -11.95
CA THR A 23 -13.43 7.67 -11.52
C THR A 23 -14.10 6.56 -10.69
N ASP A 24 -13.52 5.35 -10.70
CA ASP A 24 -13.99 4.25 -9.88
C ASP A 24 -13.26 4.17 -8.52
N THR A 25 -13.39 3.03 -7.83
CA THR A 25 -12.83 2.80 -6.50
C THR A 25 -11.86 1.62 -6.48
N THR A 26 -11.26 1.30 -7.61
CA THR A 26 -10.39 0.14 -7.77
C THR A 26 -9.12 0.49 -8.52
N TYR A 27 -8.07 -0.28 -8.27
CA TYR A 27 -6.82 -0.18 -9.01
C TYR A 27 -6.17 -1.55 -9.02
N GLU A 28 -5.25 -1.78 -9.94
CA GLU A 28 -4.49 -3.03 -10.00
C GLU A 28 -3.08 -2.80 -9.46
N THR A 29 -2.58 -3.76 -8.67
CA THR A 29 -1.17 -3.82 -8.28
C THR A 29 -0.57 -5.11 -8.79
N THR A 30 0.55 -5.01 -9.51
CA THR A 30 1.40 -6.16 -9.80
C THR A 30 2.58 -6.19 -8.85
N PHE A 31 2.76 -7.30 -8.14
CA PHE A 31 3.92 -7.56 -7.31
C PHE A 31 4.86 -8.53 -8.03
N VAL A 32 6.15 -8.22 -8.06
CA VAL A 32 7.21 -9.15 -8.50
C VAL A 32 8.18 -9.33 -7.35
N TYR A 33 8.32 -10.58 -6.90
CA TYR A 33 9.26 -10.99 -5.86
C TYR A 33 10.42 -11.73 -6.49
N LEU A 34 11.62 -11.15 -6.41
CA LEU A 34 12.86 -11.84 -6.71
C LEU A 34 13.41 -12.40 -5.40
N VAL A 35 13.21 -13.69 -5.18
CA VAL A 35 13.59 -14.36 -3.94
C VAL A 35 14.86 -15.19 -4.18
N ARG A 36 15.93 -14.86 -3.45
CA ARG A 36 17.19 -15.60 -3.49
C ARG A 36 17.40 -16.32 -2.17
N ARG A 37 17.53 -17.66 -2.22
CA ARG A 37 17.78 -18.53 -1.06
C ARG A 37 19.05 -19.34 -1.30
N ALA A 38 20.06 -19.19 -0.44
CA ALA A 38 21.33 -19.90 -0.58
C ALA A 38 21.94 -19.82 -2.00
N GLY A 39 21.80 -18.67 -2.66
CA GLY A 39 22.26 -18.43 -4.04
C GLY A 39 21.32 -18.89 -5.16
N ILE A 40 20.24 -19.59 -4.85
CA ILE A 40 19.23 -20.04 -5.82
C ILE A 40 18.17 -18.94 -6.00
N GLN A 41 17.91 -18.54 -7.24
CA GLN A 41 16.93 -17.51 -7.57
C GLN A 41 15.57 -18.12 -7.95
N GLU A 42 14.51 -17.58 -7.36
CA GLU A 42 13.12 -17.80 -7.75
C GLU A 42 12.45 -16.46 -8.06
N VAL A 43 11.48 -16.47 -8.98
CA VAL A 43 10.65 -15.31 -9.30
C VAL A 43 9.20 -15.67 -9.05
N HIS A 44 8.53 -14.86 -8.24
CA HIS A 44 7.09 -15.00 -7.97
C HIS A 44 6.39 -13.72 -8.41
N THR A 45 5.21 -13.86 -9.00
CA THR A 45 4.38 -12.73 -9.43
C THR A 45 3.00 -12.86 -8.84
N ASP A 46 2.46 -11.75 -8.36
CA ASP A 46 1.07 -11.66 -7.91
C ASP A 46 0.39 -10.46 -8.59
N HIS A 47 -0.89 -10.61 -8.91
CA HIS A 47 -1.71 -9.56 -9.51
C HIS A 47 -2.94 -9.40 -8.64
N HIS A 48 -3.08 -8.21 -8.07
CA HIS A 48 -4.06 -7.91 -7.05
C HIS A 48 -4.97 -6.77 -7.48
N LEU A 49 -6.28 -6.94 -7.27
CA LEU A 49 -7.25 -5.86 -7.39
C LEU A 49 -7.38 -5.15 -6.04
N GLY A 50 -6.82 -3.95 -5.95
CA GLY A 50 -6.97 -3.05 -4.80
C GLY A 50 -8.32 -2.33 -4.80
N VAL A 51 -8.76 -1.89 -3.62
CA VAL A 51 -9.99 -1.13 -3.41
C VAL A 51 -9.68 0.14 -2.62
N LEU A 52 -10.18 1.27 -3.11
CA LEU A 52 -10.10 2.57 -2.47
C LEU A 52 -11.46 2.94 -1.89
N PHE A 53 -11.50 3.41 -0.65
CA PHE A 53 -12.71 4.03 -0.11
C PHE A 53 -12.60 5.54 -0.22
N PRO A 54 -13.68 6.25 -0.59
CA PRO A 54 -13.69 7.71 -0.58
C PRO A 54 -13.26 8.25 0.79
N GLN A 55 -12.42 9.29 0.82
CA GLN A 55 -11.89 9.87 2.05
C GLN A 55 -12.98 10.23 3.07
N GLU A 56 -14.13 10.70 2.61
CA GLU A 56 -15.29 11.02 3.44
C GLU A 56 -15.82 9.79 4.22
N THR A 57 -15.77 8.60 3.61
CA THR A 57 -16.17 7.34 4.26
C THR A 57 -15.33 7.08 5.49
N TRP A 58 -14.01 7.29 5.41
CA TRP A 58 -13.12 7.14 6.55
C TRP A 58 -13.43 8.12 7.67
N PHE A 59 -13.58 9.42 7.36
CA PHE A 59 -13.93 10.42 8.37
C PHE A 59 -15.24 10.11 9.09
N ARG A 60 -16.26 9.70 8.34
CA ARG A 60 -17.56 9.33 8.90
C ARG A 60 -17.42 8.18 9.89
N ILE A 61 -16.87 7.05 9.46
CA ILE A 61 -16.78 5.83 10.29
C ILE A 61 -15.92 6.06 11.54
N LEU A 62 -14.80 6.78 11.41
CA LEU A 62 -13.92 7.07 12.55
C LEU A 62 -14.61 7.97 13.58
N ARG A 63 -15.35 8.99 13.15
CA ARG A 63 -16.13 9.86 14.06
C ARG A 63 -17.28 9.11 14.73
N GLU A 64 -18.01 8.28 13.97
CA GLU A 64 -19.09 7.43 14.50
C GLU A 64 -18.58 6.44 15.55
N THR A 65 -17.33 5.98 15.41
CA THR A 65 -16.65 5.12 16.39
C THR A 65 -16.25 5.88 17.67
N GLY A 66 -16.34 7.21 17.67
CA GLY A 66 -16.04 8.08 18.82
C GLY A 66 -14.62 8.64 18.85
N PHE A 67 -13.89 8.62 17.72
CA PHE A 67 -12.57 9.26 17.63
C PHE A 67 -12.68 10.76 17.32
N GLU A 68 -11.82 11.56 17.95
CA GLU A 68 -11.46 12.87 17.43
C GLU A 68 -10.45 12.67 16.29
N VAL A 69 -10.86 13.00 15.06
CA VAL A 69 -10.05 12.80 13.85
C VAL A 69 -9.42 14.11 13.39
N ARG A 70 -8.11 14.11 13.18
CA ARG A 70 -7.36 15.22 12.59
C ARG A 70 -6.61 14.76 11.34
N GLU A 71 -6.61 15.59 10.32
CA GLU A 71 -5.86 15.35 9.09
C GLU A 71 -4.46 15.95 9.18
N ARG A 72 -3.47 15.21 8.67
CA ARG A 72 -2.12 15.71 8.45
C ARG A 72 -1.68 15.33 7.04
N LEU A 73 -1.02 16.26 6.35
CA LEU A 73 -0.34 15.94 5.10
C LEU A 73 0.72 14.85 5.34
N ALA A 74 0.81 13.92 4.39
CA ALA A 74 1.91 12.98 4.36
C ALA A 74 3.25 13.68 4.03
N ALA A 75 4.34 12.92 4.06
CA ALA A 75 5.64 13.47 3.69
C ALA A 75 5.60 14.01 2.24
N PRO A 76 6.45 15.00 1.90
CA PRO A 76 6.52 15.53 0.54
C PRO A 76 6.66 14.41 -0.50
N GLY A 77 5.84 14.45 -1.56
CA GLY A 77 5.78 13.39 -2.57
C GLY A 77 4.77 12.27 -2.28
N GLN A 78 3.92 12.43 -1.26
CA GLN A 78 2.78 11.55 -1.01
C GLN A 78 1.46 12.34 -1.04
N ASP A 79 0.59 11.97 -1.97
CA ASP A 79 -0.66 12.67 -2.26
C ASP A 79 -1.86 12.06 -1.52
N TYR A 80 -1.63 11.48 -0.34
CA TYR A 80 -2.70 10.93 0.51
C TYR A 80 -2.63 11.51 1.92
N PRO A 81 -3.80 11.77 2.55
CA PRO A 81 -3.86 12.29 3.91
C PRO A 81 -3.56 11.20 4.94
N ILE A 82 -2.92 11.58 6.03
CA ILE A 82 -2.81 10.76 7.23
C ILE A 82 -3.90 11.21 8.21
N LEU A 83 -4.78 10.28 8.59
CA LEU A 83 -5.82 10.51 9.60
C LEU A 83 -5.29 10.11 10.99
N LEU A 84 -5.08 11.12 11.85
CA LEU A 84 -4.70 10.95 13.25
C LEU A 84 -5.96 10.84 14.10
N CYS A 85 -6.16 9.68 14.74
CA CYS A 85 -7.33 9.40 15.56
C CYS A 85 -6.96 9.40 17.04
N ARG A 86 -7.63 10.22 17.86
CA ARG A 86 -7.47 10.28 19.31
C ARG A 86 -8.76 9.85 19.99
N ARG A 87 -8.64 9.18 21.13
CA ARG A 87 -9.74 8.70 21.96
C ARG A 87 -9.67 9.35 23.33
#